data_AF-M2C6P0-F1
#
_entry.id   AF-M2C6P0-F1
#
_cell.length_a   1.000
_cell.length_b   1.000
_cell.length_c   1.000
_cell.angle_alpha   90.00
_cell.angle_beta   90.00
_cell.angle_gamma   90.00
#
_symmetry.space_group_name_H-M   'P 1'
#
loop_
_entity.id
_entity.type
_entity.pdbx_description
1 polymer ?
#
loop_
_entity_poly.entity_id
_entity_poly.type
_entity_poly.pdbx_seq_one_letter_code
_entity_poly.pdbx_strand_id
1 'polypeptide(L)'
;SIIGWFIAETLASTMKYKDKKAIILSYVLGSTLQTALFTLPMYLSHGEYFVQRKEILHLTDEALQRYLQVVGSWQMYGSMIALTVITSFAGAWISIRILKKHFEKAGMV
;
A
#
# COMPACT_ATOMS: atom_id res chain seq x y z
N SER A 1 -8.26 -3.61 2.39
CA SER A 1 -8.59 -4.20 3.70
C SER A 1 -9.15 -3.12 4.60
N ILE A 2 -10.38 -3.27 5.10
CA ILE A 2 -11.03 -2.31 6.02
C ILE A 2 -10.22 -2.19 7.33
N ILE A 3 -9.63 -3.29 7.76
CA ILE A 3 -8.84 -3.40 9.00
C ILE A 3 -7.62 -2.48 8.98
N GLY A 4 -6.90 -2.41 7.85
CA GLY A 4 -5.71 -1.56 7.73
C GLY A 4 -6.04 -0.08 7.90
N TRP A 5 -7.15 0.37 7.33
CA TRP A 5 -7.63 1.74 7.48
C TRP A 5 -8.20 2.01 8.87
N PHE A 6 -8.86 1.04 9.50
CA PHE A 6 -9.32 1.16 10.88
C PHE A 6 -8.16 1.40 11.87
N ILE A 7 -7.04 0.67 11.69
CA ILE A 7 -5.83 0.86 12.49
C ILE A 7 -5.22 2.25 12.25
N ALA A 8 -5.13 2.67 10.98
CA ALA A 8 -4.65 4.01 10.63
C ALA A 8 -5.52 5.12 11.24
N GLU A 9 -6.84 4.96 11.23
CA GLU A 9 -7.79 5.93 11.80
C GLU A 9 -7.65 6.02 13.32
N THR A 10 -7.46 4.88 13.98
CA THR A 10 -7.20 4.83 15.43
C THR A 10 -5.92 5.58 15.77
N LEU A 11 -4.85 5.40 14.98
CA LEU A 11 -3.59 6.14 15.16
C LEU A 11 -3.78 7.64 14.95
N ALA A 12 -4.49 8.05 13.88
CA ALA A 12 -4.74 9.45 13.60
C ALA A 12 -5.58 10.11 14.72
N SER A 13 -6.60 9.40 15.20
CA SER A 13 -7.49 9.82 16.30
C SER A 13 -6.75 10.00 17.63
N THR A 14 -5.87 9.06 17.99
CA THR A 14 -5.06 9.17 19.24
C THR A 14 -4.13 10.38 19.21
N MET A 15 -3.64 10.77 18.03
CA MET A 15 -2.81 11.97 17.83
C MET A 15 -3.63 13.25 17.57
N LYS A 16 -4.96 13.18 17.64
CA LYS A 16 -5.91 14.31 17.50
C LYS A 16 -5.76 15.10 16.19
N TYR A 17 -5.20 14.50 15.13
CA TYR A 17 -4.96 15.14 13.83
C TYR A 17 -4.18 16.48 13.88
N LYS A 18 -3.49 16.78 14.99
CA LYS A 18 -2.85 18.10 15.18
C LYS A 18 -1.55 18.24 14.40
N ASP A 19 -0.82 17.14 14.26
CA ASP A 19 0.51 17.14 13.65
C ASP A 19 0.48 16.64 12.22
N LYS A 20 1.07 17.42 11.31
CA LYS A 20 1.31 16.99 9.92
C LYS A 20 2.01 15.63 9.86
N LYS A 21 2.96 15.38 10.76
CA LYS A 21 3.70 14.11 10.83
C LYS A 21 2.78 12.95 11.20
N ALA A 22 1.82 13.16 12.11
CA ALA A 22 0.84 12.16 12.52
C ALA A 22 -0.09 11.77 11.37
N ILE A 23 -0.54 12.76 10.59
CA ILE A 23 -1.40 12.53 9.40
C ILE A 23 -0.64 11.71 8.35
N ILE A 24 0.60 12.10 8.04
CA ILE A 24 1.43 11.36 7.09
C ILE A 24 1.67 9.93 7.58
N LEU A 25 2.03 9.75 8.85
CA LEU A 25 2.30 8.43 9.42
C LEU A 25 1.08 7.51 9.35
N SER A 26 -0.10 8.04 9.71
CA SER A 26 -1.36 7.29 9.65
C SER A 26 -1.71 6.90 8.22
N TYR A 27 -1.51 7.81 7.25
CA TYR A 27 -1.72 7.52 5.83
C TYR A 27 -0.78 6.44 5.30
N VAL A 28 0.51 6.53 5.63
CA VAL A 28 1.52 5.53 5.26
C VAL A 28 1.18 4.18 5.87
N LEU A 29 0.80 4.16 7.15
CA LEU A 29 0.42 2.94 7.85
C LEU A 29 -0.81 2.28 7.21
N GLY A 30 -1.86 3.05 6.95
CA GLY A 30 -3.09 2.57 6.30
C GLY A 30 -2.81 2.00 4.91
N SER A 31 -2.04 2.73 4.10
CA SER A 31 -1.64 2.30 2.75
C SER A 31 -0.82 1.01 2.80
N THR A 32 0.14 0.92 3.73
CA THR A 32 1.01 -0.24 3.90
C THR A 32 0.23 -1.46 4.34
N LEU A 33 -0.62 -1.32 5.37
CA LEU A 33 -1.46 -2.41 5.86
C LEU A 33 -2.50 -2.85 4.83
N GLN A 34 -3.07 -1.90 4.07
CA GLN A 34 -3.98 -2.24 2.98
C GLN A 34 -3.29 -3.12 1.95
N THR A 35 -2.12 -2.70 1.44
CA THR A 35 -1.37 -3.46 0.45
C THR A 35 -0.94 -4.81 1.01
N ALA A 36 -0.29 -4.83 2.17
CA ALA A 36 0.21 -6.04 2.80
C ALA A 36 -0.92 -7.05 3.06
N LEU A 37 -2.00 -6.66 3.73
CA LEU A 37 -3.08 -7.60 4.06
C LEU A 37 -3.88 -8.05 2.83
N PHE A 38 -3.94 -7.23 1.78
CA PHE A 38 -4.63 -7.61 0.55
C PHE A 38 -3.83 -8.61 -0.28
N THR A 39 -2.51 -8.46 -0.33
CA THR A 39 -1.64 -9.34 -1.11
C THR A 39 -1.13 -10.54 -0.30
N LEU A 40 -1.15 -10.51 1.04
CA LEU A 40 -0.67 -11.60 1.89
C LEU A 40 -1.27 -12.99 1.54
N PRO A 41 -2.60 -13.15 1.32
CA PRO A 41 -3.17 -14.47 0.99
C PRO A 41 -2.60 -15.07 -0.29
N MET A 42 -2.27 -14.22 -1.27
CA MET A 42 -1.67 -14.65 -2.53
C MET A 42 -0.28 -15.27 -2.30
N TYR A 43 0.54 -14.67 -1.43
CA TYR A 43 1.86 -15.20 -1.08
C TYR A 43 1.78 -16.45 -0.20
N LEU A 44 0.80 -16.52 0.72
CA LEU A 44 0.57 -17.71 1.55
C LEU A 44 0.12 -18.94 0.74
N SER A 45 -0.58 -18.71 -0.38
CA SER A 45 -1.07 -19.79 -1.24
C SER A 45 0.00 -20.49 -2.09
N HIS A 46 1.29 -20.11 -2.00
CA HIS A 46 2.42 -20.72 -2.72
C HIS A 46 2.20 -20.89 -4.23
N GLY A 47 1.43 -19.98 -4.85
CA GLY A 47 1.17 -19.99 -6.29
C GLY A 47 -0.13 -20.68 -6.71
N GLU A 48 -0.85 -21.37 -5.81
CA GLU A 48 -2.17 -21.95 -6.14
C GLU A 48 -3.16 -20.87 -6.59
N TYR A 49 -3.11 -19.69 -5.96
CA TYR A 49 -3.92 -18.55 -6.37
C TYR A 49 -3.69 -18.16 -7.85
N PHE A 50 -2.45 -18.28 -8.34
CA PHE A 50 -2.11 -17.94 -9.72
C PHE A 50 -2.35 -19.10 -10.68
N VAL A 51 -2.16 -20.35 -10.24
CA VAL A 51 -2.52 -21.55 -11.01
C VAL A 51 -4.02 -21.57 -11.31
N GLN A 52 -4.86 -21.25 -10.32
CA GLN A 52 -6.31 -21.13 -10.53
C GLN A 52 -6.68 -19.99 -11.49
N ARG A 53 -5.84 -18.96 -11.61
CA ARG A 53 -6.02 -17.82 -12.51
C ARG A 53 -5.40 -18.04 -13.89
N LYS A 54 -4.67 -19.15 -14.12
CA LYS A 54 -3.99 -19.46 -15.38
C LYS A 54 -4.96 -19.45 -16.56
N GLU A 55 -6.10 -20.10 -16.40
CA GLU A 55 -7.15 -20.16 -17.43
C GLU A 55 -7.78 -18.80 -17.70
N ILE A 56 -7.89 -17.93 -16.69
CA ILE A 56 -8.46 -16.58 -16.84
C ILE A 56 -7.45 -15.64 -17.51
N LEU A 57 -6.16 -15.83 -17.27
CA LEU A 57 -5.09 -14.97 -17.76
C LEU A 57 -4.48 -15.45 -19.10
N HIS A 58 -4.97 -16.56 -19.66
CA HIS A 58 -4.47 -17.19 -20.88
C HIS A 58 -2.94 -17.38 -20.88
N LEU A 59 -2.37 -17.72 -19.71
CA LEU A 59 -0.92 -17.86 -19.54
C LEU A 59 -0.46 -19.26 -19.98
N THR A 60 0.63 -19.31 -20.75
CA THR A 60 1.36 -20.56 -20.96
C THR A 60 2.00 -21.03 -19.66
N ASP A 61 2.22 -22.34 -19.52
CA ASP A 61 2.88 -22.92 -18.33
C ASP A 61 4.25 -22.30 -18.05
N GLU A 62 5.03 -22.05 -19.11
CA GLU A 62 6.34 -21.41 -19.01
C GLU A 62 6.25 -19.96 -18.48
N ALA A 63 5.28 -19.18 -18.98
CA ALA A 63 5.07 -17.81 -18.52
C ALA A 63 4.62 -17.76 -17.05
N LEU A 64 3.74 -18.69 -16.65
CA LEU A 64 3.28 -18.82 -15.28
C LEU A 64 4.43 -19.19 -14.33
N GLN A 65 5.28 -20.15 -14.70
CA GLN A 65 6.46 -20.52 -13.89
C GLN A 65 7.43 -19.35 -13.73
N ARG A 66 7.74 -18.63 -14.81
CA ARG A 66 8.61 -17.45 -14.74
C ARG A 66 8.02 -16.35 -13.86
N TYR A 67 6.72 -16.12 -13.97
CA TYR A 67 6.01 -15.17 -13.14
C TYR A 67 6.05 -15.56 -11.66
N LEU A 68 5.78 -16.81 -11.32
CA LEU A 68 5.81 -17.33 -9.96
C LEU A 68 7.21 -17.31 -9.34
N GLN A 69 8.28 -17.53 -10.12
CA GLN A 69 9.65 -17.42 -9.62
C GLN A 69 9.98 -16.01 -9.11
N VAL A 70 9.47 -14.98 -9.79
CA VAL A 70 9.71 -13.58 -9.42
C VAL A 70 8.72 -13.14 -8.36
N VAL A 71 7.43 -13.27 -8.65
CA VAL A 71 6.33 -12.73 -7.86
C VAL A 71 5.99 -13.61 -6.66
N GLY A 72 6.28 -14.91 -6.68
CA GLY A 72 6.04 -15.82 -5.55
C GLY A 72 7.09 -15.74 -4.44
N SER A 73 8.16 -14.96 -4.61
CA SER A 73 9.21 -14.83 -3.59
C SER A 73 8.79 -13.89 -2.45
N TRP A 74 9.10 -14.29 -1.20
CA TRP A 74 8.90 -13.43 -0.02
C TRP A 74 9.72 -12.14 -0.10
N GLN A 75 10.84 -12.17 -0.81
CA GLN A 75 11.67 -11.00 -1.10
C GLN A 75 10.92 -9.98 -1.98
N MET A 76 10.20 -10.43 -3.00
CA MET A 76 9.38 -9.55 -3.83
C MET A 76 8.22 -8.95 -3.03
N TYR A 77 7.57 -9.76 -2.18
CA TYR A 77 6.54 -9.27 -1.26
C TYR A 77 7.06 -8.13 -0.37
N GLY A 78 8.19 -8.35 0.30
CA GLY A 78 8.84 -7.33 1.13
C GLY A 78 9.22 -6.07 0.34
N SER A 79 9.71 -6.26 -0.89
CA SER A 79 10.07 -5.15 -1.79
C SER A 79 8.85 -4.31 -2.19
N MET A 80 7.72 -4.95 -2.49
CA MET A 80 6.47 -4.26 -2.79
C MET A 80 5.93 -3.47 -1.59
N ILE A 81 6.04 -4.03 -0.38
CA ILE A 81 5.68 -3.32 0.86
C ILE A 81 6.59 -2.11 1.07
N ALA A 82 7.90 -2.28 0.95
CA ALA A 82 8.86 -1.19 1.09
C ALA A 82 8.60 -0.07 0.07
N LEU A 83 8.32 -0.44 -1.19
CA LEU A 83 7.96 0.52 -2.23
C LEU A 83 6.66 1.26 -1.90
N THR A 84 5.66 0.57 -1.33
CA THR A 84 4.41 1.19 -0.87
C THR A 84 4.67 2.21 0.23
N VAL A 85 5.53 1.90 1.20
CA VAL A 85 5.92 2.85 2.26
C VAL A 85 6.55 4.11 1.65
N ILE A 86 7.51 3.95 0.74
CA ILE A 86 8.23 5.07 0.12
C ILE A 86 7.29 5.94 -0.71
N THR A 87 6.50 5.32 -1.58
CA THR A 87 5.60 6.03 -2.51
C THR A 87 4.45 6.70 -1.78
N SER A 88 3.84 6.05 -0.78
CA SER A 88 2.78 6.65 0.05
C SER A 88 3.31 7.83 0.88
N PHE A 89 4.52 7.72 1.43
CA PHE A 89 5.16 8.81 2.17
C PHE A 89 5.43 10.02 1.25
N ALA A 90 6.05 9.77 0.10
CA ALA A 90 6.34 10.82 -0.89
C ALA A 90 5.05 11.50 -1.36
N GLY A 91 4.02 10.71 -1.69
CA GLY A 91 2.71 11.19 -2.09
C GLY A 91 2.06 12.06 -1.01
N ALA A 92 1.97 11.58 0.23
CA ALA A 92 1.38 12.34 1.33
C ALA A 92 2.15 13.64 1.61
N TRP A 93 3.48 13.60 1.56
CA TRP A 93 4.32 14.76 1.78
C TRP A 93 4.11 15.86 0.72
N ILE A 94 4.07 15.46 -0.55
CA ILE A 94 3.81 16.35 -1.69
C ILE A 94 2.39 16.90 -1.59
N SER A 95 1.39 16.05 -1.36
CA SER A 95 -0.02 16.45 -1.24
C SER A 95 -0.23 17.52 -0.17
N ILE A 96 0.35 17.36 1.02
CA ILE A 96 0.22 18.38 2.08
C ILE A 96 0.88 19.70 1.68
N ARG A 97 2.00 19.68 0.95
CA ARG A 97 2.63 20.91 0.45
C ARG A 97 1.76 21.63 -0.58
N ILE A 98 1.16 20.88 -1.50
CA ILE A 98 0.26 21.42 -2.52
C ILE A 98 -0.97 22.02 -1.82
N LEU A 99 -1.58 21.26 -0.92
CA LEU A 99 -2.77 21.67 -0.19
C LEU A 99 -2.53 22.95 0.62
N LYS A 100 -1.41 23.03 1.34
CA LYS A 100 -1.01 24.24 2.08
C LYS A 100 -0.94 25.46 1.15
N LYS A 101 -0.26 25.33 -0.01
CA LYS A 101 -0.16 26.41 -1.00
C LYS A 101 -1.52 26.84 -1.55
N HIS A 102 -2.46 25.91 -1.74
CA HIS A 102 -3.81 26.23 -2.19
C HIS A 102 -4.61 27.00 -1.12
N PHE A 103 -4.51 26.60 0.15
CA PHE A 103 -5.16 27.31 1.25
C PHE A 103 -4.60 28.72 1.46
N GLU A 104 -3.27 28.90 1.39
CA GLU A 104 -2.60 30.20 1.47
C GLU A 104 -3.08 31.13 0.33
N LYS A 105 -3.15 30.63 -0.90
CA LYS A 105 -3.66 31.41 -2.05
C LYS A 105 -5.13 31.82 -1.90
N ALA A 106 -5.92 31.03 -1.17
CA ALA A 106 -7.32 31.31 -0.93
C ALA A 106 -7.56 32.23 0.28
N GLY A 107 -6.50 32.68 0.97
CA GLY A 107 -6.61 33.54 2.17
C GLY A 107 -7.20 32.81 3.38
N MET A 108 -7.20 31.47 3.37
CA MET A 108 -7.74 30.65 4.47
C MET A 108 -6.68 30.31 5.53
N VAL A 109 -5.39 30.53 5.24
CA VAL A 109 -4.22 30.35 6.12
C VAL A 109 -3.19 31.44 5.83
#